data_AF-A0A7K2XWN9-F1
#
_entry.id   AF-A0A7K2XWN9-F1
#
_cell.length_a   1.000
_cell.length_b   1.000
_cell.length_c   1.000
_cell.angle_alpha   90.00
_cell.angle_beta   90.00
_cell.angle_gamma   90.00
#
_symmetry.space_group_name_H-M   'P 1'
#
loop_
_entity.id
_entity.type
_entity.pdbx_description
1 polymer ?
#
loop_
_entity_poly.entity_id
_entity_poly.type
_entity_poly.pdbx_seq_one_letter_code
_entity_poly.pdbx_strand_id
1 'polypeptide(L)'
;MDGNAGLTERFEEHRSHLRAVSYRMLGSLAEAEDAVQEAWLRLDRSDVGEVENLGGWLTTVVSRICLNMLRSRESRREDPMEAYPADPAVDRVDTVDPEQEALLADSVGLALLVVLDRLAPAERLAFVLHDLFAVPFDEIAP
;
A
#
# COMPACT_ATOMS: atom_id res chain seq x y z
N MET A 1 -29.71 -12.65 6.95
CA MET A 1 -28.27 -12.99 7.00
C MET A 1 -27.53 -12.25 5.89
N ASP A 2 -28.04 -11.08 5.48
CA ASP A 2 -27.74 -10.50 4.16
C ASP A 2 -26.85 -9.25 4.25
N GLY A 3 -26.69 -8.67 5.44
CA GLY A 3 -25.84 -7.49 5.66
C GLY A 3 -24.35 -7.76 5.49
N ASN A 4 -23.87 -8.96 5.88
CA ASN A 4 -22.44 -9.28 5.81
C ASN A 4 -21.98 -9.63 4.38
N ALA A 5 -22.86 -10.24 3.57
CA ALA A 5 -22.58 -10.53 2.17
C ALA A 5 -22.38 -9.22 1.36
N GLY A 6 -23.24 -8.22 1.57
CA GLY A 6 -23.08 -6.91 0.93
C GLY A 6 -21.85 -6.12 1.43
N LEU A 7 -21.48 -6.25 2.71
CA LEU A 7 -20.25 -5.64 3.22
C LEU A 7 -18.99 -6.28 2.62
N THR A 8 -19.01 -7.61 2.45
CA THR A 8 -17.92 -8.36 1.83
C THR A 8 -17.71 -7.92 0.39
N GLU A 9 -18.78 -7.85 -0.41
CA GLU A 9 -18.70 -7.42 -1.82
C GLU A 9 -18.11 -6.00 -1.95
N ARG A 10 -18.62 -5.05 -1.16
CA ARG A 10 -18.11 -3.67 -1.14
C ARG A 10 -16.64 -3.58 -0.70
N PHE A 11 -16.18 -4.45 0.20
CA PHE A 11 -14.76 -4.48 0.56
C PHE A 11 -13.89 -5.05 -0.56
N GLU A 12 -14.34 -6.12 -1.20
CA GLU A 12 -13.61 -6.76 -2.30
C GLU A 12 -13.44 -5.82 -3.50
N GLU A 13 -14.39 -4.90 -3.75
CA GLU A 13 -14.25 -3.81 -4.74
C GLU A 13 -13.02 -2.92 -4.47
N HIS A 14 -12.61 -2.76 -3.20
CA HIS A 14 -11.49 -1.92 -2.80
C HIS A 14 -10.20 -2.71 -2.52
N ARG A 15 -10.27 -4.04 -2.41
CA ARG A 15 -9.16 -4.88 -1.94
C ARG A 15 -7.87 -4.70 -2.75
N SER A 16 -7.99 -4.61 -4.09
CA SER A 16 -6.85 -4.42 -4.98
C SER A 16 -6.13 -3.10 -4.72
N HIS A 17 -6.89 -2.01 -4.56
CA HIS A 17 -6.37 -0.69 -4.22
C HIS A 17 -5.70 -0.68 -2.84
N LEU A 18 -6.36 -1.22 -1.81
CA LEU A 18 -5.81 -1.28 -0.45
C LEU A 18 -4.51 -2.09 -0.40
N ARG A 19 -4.44 -3.20 -1.15
CA ARG A 19 -3.22 -4.00 -1.28
C ARG A 19 -2.10 -3.21 -1.96
N ALA A 20 -2.40 -2.47 -3.03
CA ALA A 20 -1.41 -1.65 -3.73
C ALA A 20 -0.85 -0.54 -2.82
N VAL A 21 -1.72 0.18 -2.09
CA VAL A 21 -1.31 1.20 -1.11
C VAL A 21 -0.41 0.57 -0.04
N SER A 22 -0.85 -0.54 0.55
CA SER A 22 -0.11 -1.22 1.62
C SER A 22 1.24 -1.74 1.15
N TYR A 23 1.31 -2.27 -0.06
CA TYR A 23 2.57 -2.75 -0.65
C TYR A 23 3.57 -1.61 -0.87
N ARG A 24 3.12 -0.46 -1.37
CA ARG A 24 3.98 0.72 -1.52
C ARG A 24 4.41 1.30 -0.17
N MET A 25 3.57 1.21 0.85
CA MET A 25 3.93 1.63 2.21
C MET A 25 4.95 0.70 2.88
N LEU A 26 4.74 -0.61 2.78
CA LEU A 26 5.43 -1.60 3.61
C LEU A 26 6.59 -2.31 2.92
N GLY A 27 6.60 -2.35 1.58
CA GLY A 27 7.61 -3.02 0.77
C GLY A 27 7.51 -4.55 0.73
N SER A 28 6.62 -5.16 1.54
CA SER A 28 6.39 -6.61 1.60
C SER A 28 4.97 -6.95 1.17
N LEU A 29 4.85 -8.00 0.36
CA LEU A 29 3.54 -8.51 -0.07
C LEU A 29 2.77 -9.14 1.09
N ALA A 30 3.47 -9.88 1.97
CA ALA A 30 2.86 -10.53 3.12
C ALA A 30 2.31 -9.49 4.10
N GLU A 31 3.12 -8.48 4.43
CA GLU A 31 2.68 -7.42 5.35
C GLU A 31 1.58 -6.55 4.74
N ALA A 32 1.55 -6.40 3.42
CA ALA A 32 0.45 -5.74 2.73
C ALA A 32 -0.86 -6.54 2.83
N GLU A 33 -0.81 -7.86 2.69
CA GLU A 33 -1.97 -8.73 2.90
C GLU A 33 -2.46 -8.68 4.35
N ASP A 34 -1.54 -8.70 5.32
CA ASP A 34 -1.85 -8.57 6.74
C ASP A 34 -2.52 -7.23 7.06
N ALA A 35 -2.02 -6.13 6.51
CA ALA A 35 -2.62 -4.80 6.70
C ALA A 35 -4.05 -4.72 6.13
N VAL A 36 -4.28 -5.30 4.95
CA VAL A 36 -5.61 -5.37 4.32
C VAL A 36 -6.54 -6.26 5.15
N GLN A 37 -6.05 -7.37 5.70
CA GLN A 37 -6.83 -8.25 6.56
C GLN A 37 -7.22 -7.57 7.88
N GLU A 38 -6.29 -6.85 8.51
CA GLU A 38 -6.59 -6.04 9.70
C GLU A 38 -7.63 -4.94 9.38
N ALA A 39 -7.56 -4.31 8.20
CA ALA A 39 -8.58 -3.35 7.77
C ALA A 39 -9.97 -4.00 7.63
N TRP A 40 -10.05 -5.21 7.06
CA TRP A 40 -11.29 -5.99 7.01
C TRP A 40 -11.86 -6.28 8.40
N LEU A 41 -11.02 -6.71 9.34
CA LEU A 41 -11.45 -6.99 10.72
C LEU A 41 -11.96 -5.74 11.44
N ARG A 42 -11.39 -4.55 11.14
CA ARG A 42 -11.88 -3.28 11.67
C ARG A 42 -13.21 -2.86 11.04
N LEU A 43 -13.38 -3.12 9.75
CA LEU A 43 -14.63 -2.87 9.04
C LEU A 43 -15.77 -3.70 9.63
N ASP A 44 -15.56 -5.01 9.77
CA ASP A 44 -16.55 -5.96 10.33
C ASP A 44 -16.99 -5.61 11.77
N ARG A 45 -16.10 -4.98 12.55
CA ARG A 45 -16.38 -4.53 13.92
C ARG A 45 -16.97 -3.12 14.01
N SER A 46 -16.95 -2.35 12.93
CA SER A 46 -17.43 -0.97 12.92
C SER A 46 -18.88 -0.91 12.47
N ASP A 47 -19.69 -0.02 13.05
CA ASP A 47 -21.02 0.27 12.53
C ASP A 47 -20.91 1.20 11.30
N VAL A 48 -20.58 0.62 10.16
CA VAL A 48 -20.30 1.32 8.89
C VAL A 48 -21.58 1.72 8.14
N GLY A 49 -22.76 1.53 8.74
CA GLY A 49 -24.05 1.83 8.12
C GLY A 49 -24.21 3.28 7.64
N GLU A 50 -23.44 4.21 8.21
CA GLU A 50 -23.45 5.64 7.85
C GLU A 50 -22.22 6.13 7.08
N VAL A 51 -21.28 5.25 6.69
CA VAL A 51 -20.09 5.70 5.94
C VAL A 51 -20.46 5.96 4.48
N GLU A 52 -20.59 7.25 4.15
CA GLU A 52 -20.89 7.76 2.80
C GLU A 52 -19.77 7.44 1.80
N ASN A 53 -18.51 7.52 2.23
CA ASN A 53 -17.33 7.20 1.42
C ASN A 53 -16.51 6.05 2.03
N LEU A 54 -16.92 4.82 1.72
CA LEU A 54 -16.25 3.62 2.22
C LEU A 54 -14.80 3.50 1.73
N GLY A 55 -14.54 3.86 0.47
CA GLY A 55 -13.19 3.83 -0.10
C GLY A 55 -12.22 4.74 0.66
N GLY A 56 -12.60 6.00 0.88
CA GLY A 56 -11.79 6.95 1.65
C GLY A 56 -11.58 6.51 3.11
N TRP A 57 -12.62 5.95 3.74
CA TRP A 57 -12.51 5.38 5.07
C TRP A 57 -11.52 4.20 5.12
N LEU A 58 -11.62 3.26 4.18
CA LEU A 58 -10.72 2.11 4.09
C LEU A 58 -9.28 2.52 3.82
N THR A 59 -9.05 3.48 2.91
CA THR A 59 -7.73 4.05 2.64
C THR A 59 -7.13 4.70 3.89
N THR A 60 -7.95 5.42 4.67
CA THR A 60 -7.52 6.00 5.96
C THR A 60 -7.14 4.92 6.96
N VAL A 61 -7.96 3.87 7.09
CA VAL A 61 -7.73 2.77 8.03
C VAL A 61 -6.45 2.02 7.68
N VAL A 62 -6.28 1.61 6.42
CA VAL A 62 -5.11 0.84 5.98
C VAL A 62 -3.83 1.66 6.08
N SER A 63 -3.90 2.96 5.77
CA SER A 63 -2.79 3.90 5.93
C SER A 63 -2.31 4.00 7.38
N ARG A 64 -3.24 4.08 8.34
CA ARG A 64 -2.92 4.10 9.77
C ARG A 64 -2.30 2.78 10.24
N ILE A 65 -2.80 1.65 9.74
CA ILE A 65 -2.22 0.33 10.03
C ILE A 65 -0.77 0.28 9.53
N CYS A 66 -0.53 0.66 8.28
CA CYS A 66 0.81 0.66 7.69
C CYS A 66 1.78 1.58 8.45
N LEU A 67 1.34 2.81 8.78
CA LEU A 67 2.15 3.76 9.56
C LEU A 67 2.55 3.19 10.92
N ASN A 68 1.63 2.51 11.61
CA ASN A 68 1.92 1.89 12.89
C ASN A 68 2.92 0.74 12.76
N MET A 69 2.81 -0.08 11.71
CA MET A 69 3.78 -1.15 11.42
C MET A 69 5.18 -0.58 11.19
N LEU A 70 5.31 0.45 10.34
CA LEU A 70 6.59 1.12 10.08
C LEU A 70 7.22 1.70 11.34
N ARG A 71 6.44 2.41 12.17
CA ARG A 71 6.91 2.94 13.46
C ARG A 71 7.35 1.83 14.42
N SER A 72 6.65 0.70 14.39
CA SER A 72 7.00 -0.44 15.22
C SER A 72 8.33 -1.07 14.80
N ARG A 73 8.60 -1.20 13.50
CA ARG A 73 9.89 -1.67 12.97
C ARG A 73 11.04 -0.77 13.41
N GLU A 74 10.88 0.54 13.27
CA GLU A 74 11.88 1.54 13.67
C GLU A 74 12.20 1.44 15.17
N SER A 75 11.17 1.26 16.01
CA SER A 75 11.35 1.13 17.46
C SER A 75 12.04 -0.18 17.89
N ARG A 76 11.85 -1.26 17.14
CA ARG A 76 12.36 -2.61 17.47
C ARG A 76 13.70 -2.94 16.80
N ARG A 77 14.20 -2.10 15.89
CA ARG A 77 15.37 -2.38 15.02
C ARG A 77 15.27 -3.77 14.37
N GLU A 78 14.08 -4.11 13.91
CA GLU A 78 13.91 -5.31 13.08
C GLU A 78 14.46 -4.99 11.69
N ASP A 79 15.62 -5.55 11.34
CA ASP A 79 16.11 -5.50 9.97
C ASP A 79 15.15 -6.31 9.08
N PRO A 80 14.62 -5.75 7.98
CA PRO A 80 13.77 -6.48 7.06
C PRO A 80 14.51 -7.73 6.57
N MET A 81 14.01 -8.91 6.95
CA MET A 81 14.59 -10.18 6.56
C MET A 81 13.99 -10.62 5.22
N GLU A 82 14.04 -9.78 4.21
CA GLU A 82 13.70 -10.15 2.83
C GLU A 82 14.43 -9.22 1.85
N ALA A 83 15.10 -9.88 0.90
CA ALA A 83 16.15 -9.35 0.04
C ALA A 83 15.82 -8.00 -0.60
N TYR A 84 16.78 -7.08 -0.53
CA TYR A 84 16.92 -6.05 -1.54
C TYR A 84 16.75 -6.70 -2.92
N PRO A 85 15.85 -6.22 -3.77
CA PRO A 85 15.89 -6.61 -5.17
C PRO A 85 17.28 -6.25 -5.67
N ALA A 86 17.97 -7.22 -6.30
CA ALA A 86 19.17 -6.93 -7.04
C ALA A 86 18.88 -5.75 -7.97
N ASP A 87 19.75 -4.75 -7.96
CA ASP A 87 19.62 -3.55 -8.78
C ASP A 87 19.31 -3.97 -10.22
N PRO A 88 18.17 -3.56 -10.82
CA PRO A 88 17.83 -4.01 -12.15
C PRO A 88 18.84 -3.40 -13.13
N ALA A 89 19.72 -4.23 -13.68
CA ALA A 89 20.62 -3.82 -14.73
C ALA A 89 19.80 -3.49 -15.98
N VAL A 90 19.50 -2.20 -16.18
CA VAL A 90 18.81 -1.72 -17.37
C VAL A 90 19.83 -1.58 -18.50
N ASP A 91 19.94 -2.59 -19.35
CA ASP A 91 20.64 -2.46 -20.63
C ASP A 91 19.79 -1.57 -21.56
N ARG A 92 20.31 -0.38 -21.88
CA ARG A 92 19.69 0.54 -22.85
C ARG A 92 20.00 0.07 -24.28
N VAL A 93 19.00 -0.51 -24.95
CA VAL A 93 19.01 -0.76 -26.40
C VAL A 93 17.71 -0.23 -27.01
N ASP A 94 17.83 0.57 -28.07
CA ASP A 94 16.76 1.39 -28.68
C ASP A 94 15.74 0.59 -29.53
N THR A 95 15.08 -0.43 -28.96
CA THR A 95 13.95 -1.11 -29.61
C THR A 95 12.83 -1.40 -28.62
N VAL A 96 11.62 -0.90 -28.91
CA VAL A 96 10.41 -1.06 -28.08
C VAL A 96 9.83 -2.46 -28.29
N ASP A 97 10.29 -3.42 -27.49
CA ASP A 97 9.71 -4.76 -27.34
C ASP A 97 8.75 -4.77 -26.13
N PRO A 98 7.48 -5.22 -26.27
CA PRO A 98 6.55 -5.34 -25.15
C PRO A 98 7.07 -6.15 -23.96
N GLU A 99 7.91 -7.17 -24.21
CA GLU A 99 8.57 -7.94 -23.14
C GLU A 99 9.54 -7.04 -22.36
N GLN A 100 10.26 -6.17 -23.06
CA GLN A 100 11.20 -5.23 -22.45
C GLN A 100 10.49 -4.08 -21.72
N GLU A 101 9.32 -3.64 -22.20
CA GLU A 101 8.48 -2.68 -21.49
C GLU A 101 7.95 -3.26 -20.16
N ALA A 102 7.57 -4.56 -20.15
CA ALA A 102 7.18 -5.25 -18.92
C ALA A 102 8.35 -5.38 -17.93
N LEU A 103 9.54 -5.78 -18.41
CA LEU A 103 10.76 -5.84 -17.59
C LEU A 103 11.13 -4.46 -17.02
N LEU A 104 11.00 -3.39 -17.82
CA LEU A 104 11.21 -2.03 -17.37
C LEU A 104 10.19 -1.63 -16.31
N ALA A 105 8.90 -1.93 -16.50
CA ALA A 105 7.86 -1.64 -15.52
C ALA A 105 8.11 -2.35 -14.17
N ASP A 106 8.51 -3.62 -14.19
CA ASP A 106 8.89 -4.38 -12.99
C ASP A 106 10.11 -3.76 -12.31
N SER A 107 11.14 -3.39 -13.08
CA SER A 107 12.37 -2.77 -12.57
C SER A 107 12.12 -1.43 -11.88
N VAL A 108 11.30 -0.57 -12.49
CA VAL A 108 10.94 0.75 -11.96
C VAL A 108 10.10 0.59 -10.70
N GLY A 109 9.21 -0.41 -10.66
CA GLY A 109 8.44 -0.75 -9.47
C GLY A 109 9.32 -1.09 -8.27
N LEU A 110 10.33 -1.94 -8.47
CA LEU A 110 11.28 -2.34 -7.43
C LEU A 110 12.19 -1.17 -7.00
N ALA A 111 12.72 -0.40 -7.95
CA ALA A 111 13.55 0.77 -7.65
C ALA A 111 12.78 1.81 -6.81
N LEU A 112 11.49 1.99 -7.07
CA LEU A 112 10.64 2.88 -6.29
C LEU A 112 10.48 2.39 -4.84
N LEU A 113 10.36 1.09 -4.59
CA LEU A 113 10.33 0.56 -3.22
C LEU A 113 11.63 0.87 -2.46
N VAL A 114 12.78 0.78 -3.13
CA VAL A 114 14.08 1.14 -2.54
C VAL A 114 14.14 2.62 -2.17
N VAL A 115 13.61 3.51 -3.03
CA VAL A 115 13.53 4.96 -2.75
C VAL A 115 12.59 5.24 -1.59
N LEU A 116 11.39 4.65 -1.61
CA LEU A 116 10.41 4.77 -0.53
C LEU A 116 10.99 4.29 0.80
N ASP A 117 11.89 3.30 0.77
CA ASP A 117 12.49 2.78 1.99
C ASP A 117 13.36 3.80 2.75
N ARG A 118 13.85 4.84 2.04
CA ARG A 118 14.68 5.91 2.62
C ARG A 118 13.89 7.02 3.30
N LEU A 119 12.58 7.04 3.16
CA LEU A 119 11.71 8.05 3.75
C LEU A 119 11.33 7.67 5.19
N ALA A 120 11.21 8.67 6.08
CA ALA A 120 10.62 8.45 7.40
C ALA A 120 9.16 7.97 7.27
N PRO A 121 8.60 7.22 8.24
CA PRO A 121 7.27 6.62 8.11
C PRO A 121 6.15 7.61 7.71
N ALA A 122 6.18 8.83 8.26
CA ALA A 122 5.20 9.86 7.95
C ALA A 122 5.41 10.49 6.56
N GLU A 123 6.67 10.67 6.15
CA GLU A 123 7.03 11.19 4.81
C GLU A 123 6.61 10.19 3.73
N ARG A 124 6.88 8.89 3.96
CA ARG A 124 6.45 7.81 3.07
C ARG A 124 4.94 7.79 2.92
N LEU A 125 4.21 7.94 4.04
CA LEU A 125 2.75 7.98 4.01
C LEU A 125 2.23 9.13 3.14
N ALA A 126 2.74 10.34 3.36
CA ALA A 126 2.34 11.52 2.61
C ALA A 126 2.63 11.35 1.11
N PHE A 127 3.85 10.92 0.76
CA PHE A 127 4.25 10.71 -0.62
C PHE A 127 3.46 9.60 -1.32
N VAL A 128 3.25 8.45 -0.67
CA VAL A 128 2.50 7.35 -1.28
C VAL A 128 1.05 7.78 -1.52
N LEU A 129 0.37 8.33 -0.52
CA LEU A 129 -1.03 8.70 -0.69
C LEU A 129 -1.20 9.82 -1.72
N HIS A 130 -0.34 10.84 -1.68
CA HIS A 130 -0.47 11.99 -2.57
C HIS A 130 0.04 11.70 -3.99
N ASP A 131 1.32 11.36 -4.12
CA ASP A 131 1.99 11.30 -5.42
C ASP A 131 1.68 10.01 -6.20
N LEU A 132 1.40 8.90 -5.52
CA LEU A 132 1.13 7.60 -6.17
C LEU A 132 -0.36 7.28 -6.28
N PHE A 133 -1.18 7.77 -5.34
CA PHE A 133 -2.61 7.46 -5.29
C PHE A 133 -3.52 8.68 -5.43
N ALA A 134 -2.96 9.87 -5.69
CA ALA A 134 -3.69 11.11 -5.96
C ALA A 134 -4.66 11.52 -4.84
N VAL A 135 -4.36 11.15 -3.59
CA VAL A 135 -5.13 11.59 -2.42
C VAL A 135 -4.73 13.04 -2.09
N PRO A 136 -5.68 13.98 -2.00
CA PRO A 136 -5.40 15.37 -1.63
C PRO A 136 -4.76 15.49 -0.23
N PHE A 137 -3.85 16.44 -0.01
CA PHE A 137 -3.17 16.60 1.29
C PHE A 137 -4.14 16.90 2.45
N ASP A 138 -5.25 17.58 2.18
CA ASP A 138 -6.35 17.86 3.11
C ASP A 138 -7.10 16.61 3.56
N GLU A 139 -6.98 15.49 2.84
CA GLU A 139 -7.50 14.18 3.26
C GLU A 139 -6.43 13.32 3.98
N ILE A 140 -5.14 13.68 3.89
CA ILE A 140 -4.01 12.92 4.47
C ILE A 140 -3.70 13.38 5.90
N ALA A 141 -3.73 14.69 6.15
CA ALA A 141 -3.47 15.27 7.46
C ALA A 141 -4.79 15.62 8.19
N PRO A 142 -4.90 15.41 9.51
CA PRO A 142 -6.03 15.89 10.30
C PRO A 142 -6.02 17.42 10.47
#